data_AF-A0A9P5QGY8-F1
#
_entry.id   AF-A0A9P5QGY8-F1
#
_cell.length_a   1.000
_cell.length_b   1.000
_cell.length_c   1.000
_cell.angle_alpha   90.00
_cell.angle_beta   90.00
_cell.angle_gamma   90.00
#
_symmetry.space_group_name_H-M   'P 1'
#
loop_
_entity.id
_entity.type
_entity.pdbx_description
1 polymer ?
#
loop_
_entity_poly.entity_id
_entity_poly.type
_entity_poly.pdbx_seq_one_letter_code
_entity_poly.pdbx_strand_id
1 'polypeptide(L)'
;MVQSSTSFNSFVEGIPAEVILYFPWKQSTLHKDEDFNLDMTSMTKNYNYKVQVHIREGSKRDSLQQFTSTGKSTIATIVVPDMANPEDIKNALVESYNKGGKIVKLPCPPKPSIVFSS
;
A
#
# COMPACT_ATOMS: atom_id res chain seq x y z
N MET A 1 -19.58 7.60 2.45
CA MET A 1 -18.50 7.27 1.50
C MET A 1 -17.45 8.35 1.62
N VAL A 2 -16.26 8.03 2.12
CA VAL A 2 -15.17 9.02 2.21
C VAL A 2 -14.45 8.97 0.87
N GLN A 3 -14.56 10.05 0.08
CA GLN A 3 -13.87 10.20 -1.19
C GLN A 3 -12.36 10.28 -0.92
N SER A 4 -11.62 9.22 -1.27
CA SER A 4 -10.20 9.37 -1.57
C SER A 4 -10.05 10.41 -2.68
N SER A 5 -8.99 11.23 -2.62
CA SER A 5 -8.72 12.16 -3.71
C SER A 5 -8.54 11.36 -5.01
N THR A 6 -9.16 11.82 -6.10
CA THR A 6 -9.12 11.14 -7.40
C THR A 6 -7.68 10.83 -7.84
N SER A 7 -6.73 11.70 -7.48
CA SER A 7 -5.30 11.53 -7.70
C SER A 7 -4.70 10.27 -7.05
N PHE A 8 -5.06 9.96 -5.80
CA PHE A 8 -4.51 8.79 -5.10
C PHE A 8 -5.04 7.48 -5.69
N ASN A 9 -6.34 7.43 -6.02
CA ASN A 9 -6.91 6.26 -6.68
C ASN A 9 -6.28 6.04 -8.06
N SER A 10 -6.12 7.09 -8.85
CA SER A 10 -5.44 7.01 -10.15
C SER A 10 -4.00 6.51 -10.02
N PHE A 11 -3.26 6.96 -9.01
CA PHE A 11 -1.92 6.46 -8.73
C PHE A 11 -1.93 4.96 -8.42
N VAL A 12 -2.79 4.53 -7.49
CA VAL A 12 -2.88 3.11 -7.08
C VAL A 12 -3.31 2.20 -8.23
N GLU A 13 -4.28 2.63 -9.04
CA GLU A 13 -4.70 1.92 -10.25
C GLU A 13 -3.56 1.81 -11.27
N GLY A 14 -2.75 2.87 -11.40
CA GLY A 14 -1.59 2.94 -12.28
C GLY A 14 -0.40 2.05 -11.88
N ILE A 15 -0.37 1.52 -10.64
CA ILE A 15 0.73 0.63 -10.22
C ILE A 15 0.68 -0.66 -11.07
N PRO A 16 1.75 -0.99 -11.81
CA PRO A 16 1.80 -2.22 -12.60
C PRO A 16 1.89 -3.44 -11.68
N ALA A 17 1.12 -4.49 -11.98
CA ALA A 17 1.00 -5.68 -11.13
C ALA A 17 2.36 -6.36 -10.86
N GLU A 18 3.26 -6.37 -11.84
CA GLU A 18 4.61 -6.94 -11.74
C GLU A 18 5.44 -6.36 -10.59
N VAL A 19 5.27 -5.07 -10.30
CA VAL A 19 5.98 -4.36 -9.22
C VAL A 19 5.46 -4.79 -7.85
N ILE A 20 4.21 -5.23 -7.79
CA ILE A 20 3.53 -5.67 -6.57
C ILE A 20 3.65 -7.19 -6.35
N LEU A 21 3.94 -7.95 -7.42
CA LEU A 21 4.20 -9.39 -7.38
C LEU A 21 5.64 -9.70 -6.96
N TYR A 22 6.60 -8.83 -7.27
CA TYR A 22 8.02 -9.07 -7.01
C TYR A 22 8.62 -7.97 -6.14
N PHE A 23 8.32 -8.02 -4.83
CA PHE A 23 8.96 -7.09 -3.91
C PHE A 23 10.46 -7.39 -3.78
N PRO A 24 11.32 -6.37 -3.88
CA PRO A 24 12.74 -6.51 -3.66
C PRO A 24 13.02 -6.83 -2.20
N TRP A 25 14.14 -7.50 -1.96
CA TRP A 25 14.55 -7.97 -0.63
C TRP A 25 15.11 -6.85 0.26
N LYS A 26 15.32 -5.67 -0.33
CA LYS A 26 15.84 -4.48 0.32
C LYS A 26 14.84 -3.34 0.16
N GLN A 27 14.91 -2.37 1.05
CA GLN A 27 14.12 -1.13 0.95
C GLN A 27 14.38 -0.46 -0.40
N SER A 28 13.31 -0.16 -1.13
CA SER A 28 13.39 0.54 -2.42
C SER A 28 12.06 1.15 -2.83
N THR A 29 12.14 2.17 -3.69
CA THR A 29 10.99 2.69 -4.40
C THR A 29 10.56 1.73 -5.51
N LEU A 30 9.33 1.27 -5.41
CA LEU A 30 8.70 0.32 -6.31
C LEU A 30 8.05 1.02 -7.50
N HIS A 31 7.34 2.11 -7.23
CA HIS A 31 6.64 2.90 -8.23
C HIS A 31 6.59 4.35 -7.77
N LYS A 32 6.59 5.32 -8.68
CA LYS A 32 6.50 6.74 -8.34
C LYS A 32 5.92 7.53 -9.49
N ASP A 33 5.24 8.62 -9.15
CA ASP A 33 4.81 9.65 -10.09
C ASP A 33 5.25 11.04 -9.59
N GLU A 34 4.60 12.09 -10.09
CA GLU A 34 4.88 13.47 -9.70
C GLU A 34 4.44 13.77 -8.25
N ASP A 35 3.40 13.10 -7.75
CA ASP A 35 2.72 13.41 -6.51
C ASP A 35 2.98 12.37 -5.39
N PHE A 36 3.32 11.12 -5.74
CA PHE A 36 3.35 9.95 -4.87
C PHE A 36 4.56 9.05 -5.14
N ASN A 37 5.09 8.43 -4.08
CA ASN A 37 6.08 7.35 -4.15
C ASN A 37 5.54 6.11 -3.43
N LEU A 38 5.51 4.97 -4.09
CA LEU A 38 5.31 3.65 -3.51
C LEU A 38 6.67 3.06 -3.12
N ASP A 39 6.91 2.90 -1.84
CA ASP A 39 8.16 2.40 -1.27
C ASP A 39 7.94 1.09 -0.50
N MET A 40 8.81 0.10 -0.72
CA MET A 40 8.97 -1.04 0.18
C MET A 40 9.94 -0.61 1.27
N THR A 41 9.54 -0.70 2.54
CA THR A 41 10.36 -0.21 3.68
C THR A 41 11.05 -1.33 4.45
N SER A 42 10.36 -2.44 4.68
CA SER A 42 10.96 -3.58 5.40
C SER A 42 10.22 -4.88 5.13
N MET A 43 10.92 -5.99 5.34
CA MET A 43 10.31 -7.32 5.42
C MET A 43 10.14 -7.68 6.90
N THR A 44 8.94 -8.09 7.28
CA THR A 44 8.63 -8.61 8.62
C THR A 44 9.07 -10.07 8.73
N LYS A 45 9.20 -10.58 9.96
CA LYS A 45 9.64 -11.96 10.26
C LYS A 45 8.79 -13.07 9.62
N ASN A 46 7.58 -12.75 9.15
CA ASN A 46 6.65 -13.70 8.54
C ASN A 46 6.67 -13.64 7.01
N TYR A 47 7.75 -13.12 6.40
CA TYR A 47 7.81 -12.85 4.95
C TYR A 47 6.73 -11.87 4.46
N ASN A 48 6.19 -11.02 5.34
CA ASN A 48 5.29 -9.96 4.90
C ASN A 48 6.11 -8.70 4.61
N TYR A 49 5.80 -8.05 3.49
CA TYR A 49 6.41 -6.81 3.05
C TYR A 49 5.63 -5.61 3.60
N LYS A 50 6.35 -4.65 4.17
CA LYS A 50 5.79 -3.36 4.58
C LYS A 50 5.94 -2.38 3.43
N VAL A 51 4.81 -2.04 2.83
CA VAL A 51 4.73 -1.13 1.69
C VAL A 51 4.09 0.17 2.14
N GLN A 52 4.64 1.29 1.70
CA GLN A 52 4.18 2.62 2.06
C GLN A 52 4.03 3.49 0.82
N VAL A 53 2.92 4.19 0.68
CA VAL A 53 2.78 5.27 -0.30
C VAL A 53 2.99 6.60 0.40
N HIS A 54 4.04 7.30 0.02
CA HIS A 54 4.41 8.62 0.52
C HIS A 54 3.89 9.68 -0.47
N ILE A 55 3.26 10.71 0.07
CA ILE A 55 2.88 11.90 -0.71
C ILE A 55 4.08 12.85 -0.74
N ARG A 56 4.52 13.28 -1.94
CA ARG A 56 5.68 14.18 -2.09
C ARG A 56 5.33 15.60 -1.62
N GLU A 57 6.24 16.24 -0.87
CA GLU A 57 6.14 17.67 -0.57
C GLU A 57 6.24 18.47 -1.87
N GLY A 58 5.16 19.18 -2.23
CA GLY A 58 5.03 19.91 -3.50
C GLY A 58 3.92 19.39 -4.43
N SER A 59 3.38 18.20 -4.12
CA SER A 59 2.17 17.68 -4.77
C SER A 59 0.99 18.62 -4.58
N LYS A 60 0.08 18.68 -5.58
CA LYS A 60 -1.00 19.67 -5.64
C LYS A 60 -1.73 19.82 -4.30
N ARG A 61 -2.02 21.08 -3.92
CA ARG A 61 -2.64 21.50 -2.66
C ARG A 61 -3.89 20.69 -2.27
N ASP A 62 -4.62 20.16 -3.25
CA ASP A 62 -5.80 19.30 -3.07
C ASP A 62 -5.47 17.93 -2.46
N SER A 63 -4.30 17.35 -2.80
CA SER A 63 -3.80 16.09 -2.23
C SER A 63 -3.29 16.27 -0.79
N LEU A 64 -2.84 17.48 -0.43
CA LEU A 64 -2.32 17.81 0.91
C LEU A 64 -3.41 18.30 1.88
N GLN A 65 -4.45 19.00 1.40
CA GLN A 65 -5.47 19.62 2.26
C GLN A 65 -6.24 18.61 3.13
N GLN A 66 -6.48 17.39 2.65
CA GLN A 66 -7.10 16.35 3.49
C GLN A 66 -6.19 15.90 4.64
N PHE A 67 -4.86 15.95 4.48
CA PHE A 67 -3.89 15.43 5.46
C PHE A 67 -3.47 16.48 6.49
N THR A 68 -3.29 17.73 6.06
CA THR A 68 -2.86 18.81 6.95
C THR A 68 -3.94 19.24 7.95
N SER A 69 -5.22 19.12 7.62
CA SER A 69 -6.31 19.55 8.53
C SER A 69 -6.77 18.48 9.54
N THR A 70 -6.33 17.22 9.42
CA THR A 70 -6.83 16.13 10.28
C THR A 70 -5.77 15.42 11.12
N GLY A 71 -4.51 15.88 11.12
CA GLY A 71 -3.43 15.20 11.85
C GLY A 71 -3.17 13.77 11.36
N LYS A 72 -3.55 13.48 10.11
CA LYS A 72 -3.40 12.17 9.47
C LYS A 72 -2.05 12.09 8.77
N SER A 73 -1.43 10.92 8.88
CA SER A 73 -0.12 10.67 8.28
C SER A 73 -0.22 10.78 6.75
N THR A 74 0.67 11.54 6.11
CA THR A 74 0.86 11.64 4.64
C THR A 74 1.36 10.35 4.00
N ILE A 75 1.15 9.22 4.67
CA ILE A 75 1.74 7.92 4.36
C ILE A 75 0.65 6.87 4.49
N ALA A 76 0.21 6.28 3.37
CA ALA A 76 -0.61 5.07 3.41
C ALA A 76 0.32 3.88 3.64
N THR A 77 0.11 3.10 4.70
CA THR A 77 0.99 1.97 5.06
C THR A 77 0.20 0.68 5.04
N ILE A 78 0.74 -0.33 4.38
CA ILE A 78 0.17 -1.67 4.37
C ILE A 78 1.22 -2.74 4.65
N VAL A 79 0.75 -3.87 5.17
CA VAL A 79 1.54 -5.08 5.34
C VAL A 79 0.96 -6.15 4.43
N VAL A 80 1.79 -6.62 3.51
CA VAL A 80 1.42 -7.50 2.40
C VAL A 80 2.11 -8.84 2.57
N PRO A 81 1.41 -9.98 2.57
CA PRO A 81 2.06 -11.29 2.57
C PRO A 81 2.76 -11.58 1.23
N ASP A 82 3.81 -12.39 1.29
CA ASP A 82 4.42 -12.99 0.09
C ASP A 82 3.31 -13.76 -0.68
N MET A 83 3.12 -13.46 -1.96
CA MET A 83 2.03 -13.95 -2.84
C MET A 83 0.62 -13.33 -2.65
N ALA A 84 0.50 -12.12 -2.10
CA ALA A 84 -0.79 -11.41 -2.15
C ALA A 84 -1.22 -11.06 -3.58
N ASN A 85 -2.53 -11.09 -3.84
CA ASN A 85 -3.08 -10.63 -5.11
C ASN A 85 -2.85 -9.11 -5.28
N PRO A 86 -2.31 -8.65 -6.43
CA PRO A 86 -2.15 -7.23 -6.73
C PRO A 86 -3.40 -6.38 -6.46
N GLU A 87 -4.60 -6.88 -6.74
CA GLU A 87 -5.85 -6.15 -6.50
C GLU A 87 -6.12 -5.94 -4.99
N ASP A 88 -5.87 -6.95 -4.17
CA ASP A 88 -6.03 -6.84 -2.71
C ASP A 88 -5.07 -5.79 -2.13
N ILE A 89 -3.86 -5.72 -2.68
CA ILE A 89 -2.85 -4.73 -2.29
C ILE A 89 -3.31 -3.32 -2.65
N LYS A 90 -3.83 -3.12 -3.88
CA LYS A 90 -4.41 -1.85 -4.32
C LYS A 90 -5.58 -1.42 -3.43
N ASN A 91 -6.50 -2.34 -3.15
CA ASN A 91 -7.63 -2.08 -2.27
C ASN A 91 -7.20 -1.72 -0.85
N ALA A 92 -6.20 -2.42 -0.29
CA ALA A 92 -5.66 -2.13 1.04
C ALA A 92 -4.94 -0.76 1.10
N LEU A 93 -4.26 -0.33 0.03
CA LEU A 93 -3.65 1.00 -0.06
C LEU A 93 -4.72 2.10 0.01
N VAL A 94 -5.78 1.96 -0.79
CA VAL A 94 -6.93 2.90 -0.80
C VAL A 94 -7.62 2.91 0.57
N GLU A 95 -7.80 1.74 1.19
CA GLU A 95 -8.36 1.64 2.53
C GLU A 95 -7.49 2.34 3.58
N SER A 96 -6.17 2.11 3.55
CA SER A 96 -5.21 2.76 4.46
C SER A 96 -5.27 4.27 4.33
N TYR A 97 -5.27 4.78 3.09
CA TYR A 97 -5.40 6.20 2.77
C TYR A 97 -6.72 6.79 3.32
N ASN A 98 -7.85 6.14 3.05
CA ASN A 98 -9.17 6.56 3.55
C ASN A 98 -9.24 6.58 5.09
N LYS A 99 -8.52 5.65 5.74
CA LYS A 99 -8.38 5.59 7.21
C LYS A 99 -7.35 6.59 7.77
N GLY A 100 -6.72 7.40 6.92
CA GLY A 100 -5.76 8.42 7.31
C GLY A 100 -4.35 7.92 7.55
N GLY A 101 -3.90 6.94 6.76
CA GLY A 101 -2.58 6.34 6.88
C GLY A 101 -2.48 5.27 7.96
N LYS A 102 -3.61 4.75 8.45
CA LYS A 102 -3.60 3.62 9.38
C LYS A 102 -3.06 2.38 8.69
N ILE A 103 -2.25 1.61 9.42
CA ILE A 103 -1.67 0.37 8.91
C ILE A 103 -2.79 -0.64 8.63
N VAL A 104 -2.98 -1.01 7.37
CA VAL A 104 -3.86 -2.12 6.97
C VAL A 104 -3.01 -3.37 6.79
N LYS A 105 -3.41 -4.47 7.41
CA LYS A 105 -2.76 -5.78 7.22
C LYS A 105 -3.64 -6.62 6.33
N LEU A 106 -3.11 -7.06 5.20
CA LEU A 106 -3.80 -8.05 4.39
C LEU A 106 -3.80 -9.40 5.13
N PRO A 107 -4.94 -10.11 5.13
CA PRO A 107 -4.97 -11.46 5.68
C PRO A 107 -4.00 -12.34 4.89
N CYS A 108 -3.10 -13.05 5.58
CA CYS A 108 -2.35 -14.13 4.94
C CYS A 108 -3.37 -15.15 4.43
N PRO A 109 -3.26 -15.64 3.19
CA PRO A 109 -4.05 -16.79 2.79
C PRO A 109 -3.81 -17.91 3.81
N PRO A 110 -4.86 -18.65 4.22
CA PRO A 110 -4.68 -19.77 5.11
C PRO A 110 -3.65 -20.71 4.49
N LYS A 111 -2.65 -21.14 5.27
CA LYS A 111 -1.74 -22.21 4.84
C LYS A 111 -2.61 -23.32 4.26
N PRO A 112 -2.30 -23.88 3.07
CA PRO A 112 -3.03 -25.02 2.57
C PRO A 112 -2.99 -26.09 3.66
N SER A 113 -4.14 -26.37 4.26
CA SER A 113 -4.29 -27.47 5.19
C SER A 113 -4.02 -28.73 4.37
N ILE A 114 -2.81 -29.29 4.51
CA ILE A 114 -2.51 -30.60 3.98
C ILE A 114 -3.41 -31.55 4.77
N VAL A 115 -4.56 -31.88 4.18
CA VAL A 115 -5.41 -32.94 4.69
C VAL A 115 -4.67 -34.23 4.35
N PHE A 116 -3.88 -34.73 5.29
CA PHE A 116 -3.43 -36.12 5.23
C PHE A 116 -4.69 -36.97 5.41
N SER A 117 -5.23 -37.46 4.30
CA SER A 117 -6.17 -38.58 4.31
C SER A 117 -5.38 -39.82 4.72
N SER A 118 -5.47 -40.18 6.00
CA SER A 118 -5.05 -41.48 6.53
C SER A 118 -6.12 -42.53 6.32
#